data_AF-V9HVG3-F1
#
_entry.id   AF-V9HVG3-F1
#
_cell.length_a   1.000
_cell.length_b   1.000
_cell.length_c   1.000
_cell.angle_alpha   90.00
_cell.angle_beta   90.00
_cell.angle_gamma   90.00
#
_symmetry.space_group_name_H-M   'P 1'
#
loop_
_entity.id
_entity.type
_entity.pdbx_description
1 polymer ?
#
loop_
_entity_poly.entity_id
_entity_poly.type
_entity_poly.pdbx_seq_one_letter_code
_entity_poly.pdbx_strand_id
1 'polypeptide(L)'
;MKIYILGLGAGSIDIISKKGYELLKKEDIKKIFRTKEHEIIHELAKENIEFETMDYVYLSEPNFESVYEKISDIIIEKAKQYDEIVYAVPGSPFITEDTTNMIIKKAQNENIDIQVIPSVSFIDAVICTIKKDPTKKLYITDIFNIDKSRINPLNNIMISQVYDRFKASELKLMLMDRYDDEQEIYIITSAGGKDEKVKTVKLYKMDYSDNEYSHLTSIFIESVEDKKYNDIEDLRNLLRTLRGKNGCPWDKKQDFSSMVKYVKEEANEVADAINNNDMDNLLEELGDLLFEIVFLTNLAEEKGIFSFEEVVDEIVKKMIRRHPHVFENMDISGKNVEDIWQEIKNIEKQPKNS
;
A
#
# COMPACT_ATOMS: atom_id res chain seq x y z
N MET A 1 3.32 2.70 -38.04
CA MET A 1 3.50 3.52 -36.83
C MET A 1 3.90 2.65 -35.66
N LYS A 2 4.95 3.03 -34.95
CA LYS A 2 5.47 2.31 -33.79
C LYS A 2 5.96 3.27 -32.71
N ILE A 3 5.63 2.97 -31.46
CA ILE A 3 6.09 3.71 -30.28
C ILE A 3 6.94 2.78 -29.43
N TYR A 4 8.19 3.18 -29.19
CA TYR A 4 9.02 2.56 -28.18
C TYR A 4 8.85 3.31 -26.87
N ILE A 5 8.26 2.68 -25.86
CA ILE A 5 8.15 3.25 -24.51
C ILE A 5 9.38 2.80 -23.73
N LEU A 6 10.31 3.73 -23.51
CA LEU A 6 11.63 3.47 -22.94
C LEU A 6 11.73 3.97 -21.50
N GLY A 7 12.13 3.10 -20.57
CA GLY A 7 12.57 3.53 -19.25
C GLY A 7 14.00 4.07 -19.29
N LEU A 8 14.26 5.20 -18.66
CA LEU A 8 15.59 5.79 -18.56
C LEU A 8 16.44 5.20 -17.42
N GLY A 9 15.84 4.36 -16.57
CA GLY A 9 16.49 3.87 -15.34
C GLY A 9 16.24 4.82 -14.16
N ALA A 10 16.61 4.41 -12.95
CA ALA A 10 16.38 5.18 -11.73
C ALA A 10 17.39 6.33 -11.48
N GLY A 11 18.38 6.53 -12.35
CA GLY A 11 19.59 7.29 -12.04
C GLY A 11 20.52 7.44 -13.25
N SER A 12 21.77 6.97 -13.12
CA SER A 12 22.81 7.21 -14.13
C SER A 12 22.58 6.44 -15.44
N ILE A 13 23.37 6.77 -16.47
CA ILE A 13 23.32 6.05 -17.75
C ILE A 13 23.68 4.58 -17.64
N ASP A 14 24.41 4.17 -16.60
CA ASP A 14 24.89 2.79 -16.46
C ASP A 14 23.76 1.80 -16.18
N ILE A 15 22.60 2.30 -15.74
CA ILE A 15 21.44 1.50 -15.36
C ILE A 15 20.29 1.58 -16.38
N ILE A 16 20.48 2.27 -17.50
CA ILE A 16 19.61 2.11 -18.66
C ILE A 16 19.87 0.75 -19.30
N SER A 17 18.84 0.12 -19.86
CA SER A 17 19.08 -1.11 -20.63
C SER A 17 19.92 -0.84 -21.87
N LYS A 18 20.79 -1.79 -22.23
CA LYS A 18 21.59 -1.72 -23.46
C LYS A 18 20.73 -1.42 -24.70
N LYS A 19 19.59 -2.09 -24.81
CA LYS A 19 18.63 -1.88 -25.92
C LYS A 19 18.06 -0.46 -25.91
N GLY A 20 17.77 0.09 -24.73
CA GLY A 20 17.34 1.47 -24.58
C GLY A 20 18.37 2.49 -25.02
N TYR A 21 19.62 2.31 -24.59
CA TYR A 21 20.74 3.15 -25.02
C TYR A 21 20.99 3.10 -26.52
N GLU A 22 21.01 1.91 -27.12
CA GLU A 22 21.16 1.73 -28.57
C GLU A 22 20.02 2.42 -29.35
N LEU A 23 18.80 2.42 -28.80
CA LEU A 23 17.65 3.09 -29.40
C LEU A 23 17.80 4.62 -29.34
N LEU A 24 18.28 5.16 -28.21
CA LEU A 24 18.57 6.59 -28.07
C LEU A 24 19.69 7.08 -28.99
N LYS A 25 20.57 6.19 -29.47
CA LYS A 25 21.63 6.54 -30.43
C LYS A 25 21.21 6.58 -31.89
N LYS A 26 20.03 6.09 -32.25
CA LYS A 26 19.57 6.12 -33.64
C LYS A 26 19.23 7.56 -34.04
N GLU A 27 19.83 8.07 -35.11
CA GLU A 27 19.59 9.45 -35.57
C GLU A 27 18.16 9.60 -36.15
N ASP A 28 17.70 8.62 -36.92
CA ASP A 28 16.44 8.68 -37.69
C ASP A 28 15.15 8.45 -36.87
N ILE A 29 15.24 8.39 -35.54
CA ILE A 29 14.07 8.19 -34.68
C ILE A 29 13.80 9.43 -33.83
N LYS A 30 12.54 9.89 -33.83
CA LYS A 30 12.15 11.05 -33.01
C LYS A 30 12.11 10.63 -31.54
N LYS A 31 12.87 11.34 -30.70
CA LYS A 31 13.00 11.07 -29.26
C LYS A 31 12.23 12.13 -28.48
N ILE A 32 11.35 11.68 -27.59
CA ILE A 32 10.47 12.53 -26.80
C ILE A 32 10.56 12.06 -25.35
N PHE A 33 10.97 12.94 -24.45
CA PHE A 33 11.19 12.64 -23.05
C PHE A 33 10.05 13.22 -22.21
N ARG A 34 9.55 12.46 -21.24
CA ARG A 34 8.49 12.92 -20.32
C ARG A 34 8.92 14.15 -19.53
N THR A 35 10.20 14.26 -19.19
CA THR A 35 10.78 15.42 -18.50
C THR A 35 12.28 15.53 -18.77
N LYS A 36 12.83 16.73 -18.63
CA LYS A 36 14.27 16.99 -18.56
C LYS A 36 14.86 16.76 -17.16
N GLU A 37 14.03 16.56 -16.14
CA GLU A 37 14.46 16.37 -14.76
C GLU A 37 14.88 14.90 -14.55
N HIS A 38 16.05 14.53 -15.09
CA HIS A 38 16.62 13.18 -14.95
C HIS A 38 18.15 13.22 -15.12
N GLU A 39 18.87 12.43 -14.33
CA GLU A 39 20.35 12.48 -14.29
C GLU A 39 21.00 12.19 -15.66
N ILE A 40 20.44 11.22 -16.41
CA ILE A 40 20.90 10.83 -17.75
C ILE A 40 20.94 12.00 -18.76
N ILE A 41 20.13 13.04 -18.59
CA ILE A 41 19.98 14.13 -19.57
C ILE A 41 21.31 14.84 -19.82
N HIS A 42 22.09 15.05 -18.77
CA HIS A 42 23.41 15.69 -18.88
C HIS A 42 24.42 14.85 -19.67
N GLU A 43 24.26 13.53 -19.68
CA GLU A 43 25.16 12.63 -20.39
C GLU A 43 24.77 12.48 -21.86
N LEU A 44 23.46 12.37 -22.14
CA LEU A 44 22.94 12.38 -23.51
C LEU A 44 23.30 13.68 -24.24
N ALA A 45 23.29 14.82 -23.53
CA ALA A 45 23.71 16.10 -24.09
C ALA A 45 25.19 16.11 -24.51
N LYS A 46 26.09 15.42 -23.79
CA LYS A 46 27.51 15.29 -24.17
C LYS A 46 27.70 14.46 -25.43
N GLU A 47 26.76 13.56 -25.71
CA GLU A 47 26.77 12.70 -26.90
C GLU A 47 26.02 13.33 -28.10
N ASN A 48 25.56 14.58 -28.00
CA ASN A 48 24.77 15.29 -29.03
C ASN A 48 23.50 14.53 -29.45
N ILE A 49 22.88 13.78 -28.54
CA ILE A 49 21.61 13.10 -28.82
C ILE A 49 20.49 14.15 -28.74
N GLU A 50 19.80 14.37 -29.86
CA GLU A 50 18.67 15.29 -29.93
C GLU A 50 17.39 14.66 -29.39
N PHE A 51 16.67 15.39 -28.53
CA PHE A 51 15.37 14.99 -28.00
C PHE A 51 14.48 16.21 -27.73
N GLU A 52 13.17 15.98 -27.71
CA GLU A 52 12.14 16.93 -27.28
C GLU A 52 11.68 16.56 -25.87
N THR A 53 11.26 17.52 -25.04
CA THR A 53 10.72 17.24 -23.70
C THR A 53 9.29 17.74 -23.53
N MET A 54 8.54 17.09 -22.65
CA MET A 54 7.13 17.40 -22.37
C MET A 54 6.92 18.30 -21.15
N ASP A 55 7.98 18.90 -20.60
CA ASP A 55 7.90 19.75 -19.40
C ASP A 55 6.91 20.92 -19.55
N TYR A 56 6.74 21.44 -20.77
CA TYR A 56 5.79 22.51 -21.06
C TYR A 56 4.32 22.11 -20.81
N VAL A 57 3.99 20.82 -20.84
CA VAL A 57 2.62 20.34 -20.61
C VAL A 57 2.22 20.55 -19.14
N TYR A 58 3.16 20.35 -18.21
CA TYR A 58 2.98 20.57 -16.77
C TYR A 58 2.64 22.03 -16.43
N LEU A 59 3.09 22.97 -17.27
CA LEU A 59 2.80 24.40 -17.10
C LEU A 59 1.44 24.80 -17.68
N SER A 60 0.84 23.94 -18.51
CA SER A 60 -0.36 24.25 -19.30
C SER A 60 -1.65 23.63 -18.77
N GLU A 61 -1.56 22.67 -17.85
CA GLU A 61 -2.70 21.91 -17.35
C GLU A 61 -2.87 22.06 -15.83
N PRO A 62 -4.11 22.00 -15.32
CA PRO A 62 -4.41 22.34 -13.92
C PRO A 62 -4.09 21.22 -12.92
N ASN A 63 -3.96 19.97 -13.37
CA ASN A 63 -3.74 18.81 -12.52
C ASN A 63 -3.00 17.69 -13.27
N PHE A 64 -2.46 16.71 -12.54
CA PHE A 64 -1.66 15.62 -13.11
C PHE A 64 -2.44 14.72 -14.08
N GLU A 65 -3.72 14.44 -13.82
CA GLU A 65 -4.55 13.63 -14.71
C GLU A 65 -4.67 14.29 -16.10
N SER A 66 -4.97 15.58 -16.15
CA SER A 66 -5.01 16.37 -17.39
C SER A 66 -3.64 16.46 -18.07
N VAL A 67 -2.55 16.59 -17.31
CA VAL A 67 -1.18 16.54 -17.87
C VAL A 67 -0.93 15.20 -18.56
N TYR A 68 -1.23 14.09 -17.90
CA TYR A 68 -0.94 12.76 -18.42
C TYR A 68 -1.81 12.40 -19.62
N GLU A 69 -3.08 12.81 -19.61
CA GLU A 69 -3.99 12.66 -20.75
C GLU A 69 -3.45 13.40 -21.97
N LYS A 70 -3.04 14.67 -21.79
CA LYS A 70 -2.50 15.52 -22.87
C LYS A 70 -1.15 15.05 -23.39
N ILE A 71 -0.23 14.63 -22.51
CA ILE A 71 1.03 14.01 -22.93
C ILE A 71 0.72 12.79 -23.80
N SER A 72 -0.21 11.93 -23.36
CA SER A 72 -0.58 10.72 -24.09
C SER A 72 -1.14 11.05 -25.49
N ASP A 73 -1.99 12.09 -25.61
CA ASP A 73 -2.49 12.56 -26.91
C ASP A 73 -1.35 13.03 -27.84
N ILE A 74 -0.44 13.85 -27.31
CA ILE A 74 0.70 14.37 -28.07
C ILE A 74 1.56 13.21 -28.58
N ILE A 75 1.80 12.18 -27.78
CA ILE A 75 2.60 11.02 -28.18
C ILE A 75 1.93 10.23 -29.31
N ILE A 76 0.61 10.05 -29.26
CA ILE A 76 -0.14 9.38 -30.34
C ILE A 76 -0.06 10.18 -31.64
N GLU A 77 -0.22 11.49 -31.58
CA GLU A 77 -0.12 12.36 -32.77
C GLU A 77 1.31 12.39 -33.34
N LYS A 78 2.34 12.40 -32.49
CA LYS A 78 3.74 12.30 -32.93
C LYS A 78 4.03 10.95 -33.59
N ALA A 79 3.44 9.86 -33.10
CA ALA A 79 3.59 8.54 -33.72
C ALA A 79 2.97 8.50 -35.13
N LYS A 80 1.85 9.20 -35.35
CA LYS A 80 1.23 9.39 -36.68
C LYS A 80 2.10 10.24 -37.60
N GLN A 81 2.84 11.20 -37.04
CA GLN A 81 3.70 12.11 -37.82
C GLN A 81 5.04 11.47 -38.25
N TYR A 82 5.68 10.69 -37.38
CA TYR A 82 7.09 10.28 -37.55
C TYR A 82 7.30 8.79 -37.87
N ASP A 83 6.22 8.00 -38.01
CA ASP A 83 6.20 6.54 -38.21
C ASP A 83 6.87 5.70 -37.10
N GLU A 84 8.01 6.10 -36.56
CA GLU A 84 8.65 5.53 -35.37
C GLU A 84 9.07 6.63 -34.39
N ILE A 85 8.71 6.47 -33.11
CA ILE A 85 9.11 7.39 -32.05
C ILE A 85 9.61 6.64 -30.80
N VAL A 86 10.51 7.27 -30.05
CA VAL A 86 10.85 6.89 -28.68
C VAL A 86 10.16 7.83 -27.72
N TYR A 87 9.31 7.30 -26.86
CA TYR A 87 8.81 8.00 -25.68
C TYR A 87 9.57 7.51 -24.45
N ALA A 88 10.41 8.36 -23.89
CA ALA A 88 11.28 8.03 -22.76
C ALA A 88 10.72 8.58 -21.44
N VAL A 89 10.65 7.73 -20.43
CA VAL A 89 10.12 8.04 -19.08
C VAL A 89 11.18 7.78 -18.01
N PRO A 90 11.22 8.56 -16.91
CA PRO A 90 12.06 8.27 -15.75
C PRO A 90 11.82 6.86 -15.20
N GLY A 91 12.86 6.20 -14.69
CA GLY A 91 12.72 4.89 -14.08
C GLY A 91 12.39 3.78 -15.09
N SER A 92 11.39 2.97 -14.73
CA SER A 92 10.90 1.85 -15.54
C SER A 92 9.48 2.14 -16.02
N PRO A 93 9.09 1.79 -17.26
CA PRO A 93 7.86 2.26 -17.88
C PRO A 93 6.54 2.01 -17.16
N PHE A 94 6.49 1.03 -16.26
CA PHE A 94 5.26 0.65 -15.53
C PHE A 94 5.32 0.94 -14.03
N ILE A 95 6.42 1.55 -13.55
CA ILE A 95 6.60 1.82 -12.12
C ILE A 95 6.26 3.28 -11.87
N THR A 96 5.11 3.54 -11.24
CA THR A 96 4.61 4.89 -10.92
C THR A 96 4.52 5.82 -12.14
N GLU A 97 4.21 5.28 -13.32
CA GLU A 97 4.16 6.02 -14.59
C GLU A 97 2.85 5.75 -15.34
N ASP A 98 1.86 6.62 -15.12
CA ASP A 98 0.50 6.46 -15.66
C ASP A 98 0.43 6.69 -17.17
N THR A 99 1.28 7.57 -17.71
CA THR A 99 1.26 7.92 -19.15
C THR A 99 1.48 6.69 -20.04
N THR A 100 2.29 5.72 -19.60
CA THR A 100 2.53 4.46 -20.31
C THR A 100 1.23 3.69 -20.56
N ASN A 101 0.41 3.50 -19.52
CA ASN A 101 -0.85 2.76 -19.63
C ASN A 101 -1.85 3.51 -20.54
N MET A 102 -1.89 4.83 -20.42
CA MET A 102 -2.77 5.69 -21.22
C MET A 102 -2.39 5.65 -22.71
N ILE A 103 -1.09 5.74 -23.03
CA ILE A 103 -0.57 5.62 -24.40
C ILE A 103 -0.87 4.24 -24.98
N ILE A 104 -0.65 3.16 -24.24
CA ILE A 104 -0.96 1.80 -24.69
C ILE A 104 -2.44 1.67 -25.07
N LYS A 105 -3.34 2.17 -24.22
CA LYS A 105 -4.78 2.12 -24.46
C LYS A 105 -5.17 2.93 -25.71
N LYS A 106 -4.62 4.13 -25.89
CA LYS A 106 -4.88 4.97 -27.07
C LYS A 106 -4.31 4.36 -28.35
N ALA A 107 -3.09 3.79 -28.29
CA ALA A 107 -2.43 3.16 -29.42
C ALA A 107 -3.20 1.93 -29.96
N GLN A 108 -3.86 1.17 -29.08
CA GLN A 108 -4.73 0.07 -29.48
C GLN A 108 -5.89 0.53 -30.38
N ASN A 109 -6.49 1.68 -30.08
CA ASN A 109 -7.60 2.22 -30.88
C ASN A 109 -7.15 2.73 -32.27
N GLU A 110 -5.88 3.12 -32.38
CA GLU A 110 -5.28 3.73 -33.58
C GLU A 110 -4.42 2.73 -34.37
N ASN A 111 -4.39 1.45 -33.96
CA ASN A 111 -3.60 0.38 -34.55
C ASN A 111 -2.09 0.73 -34.65
N ILE A 112 -1.55 1.37 -33.61
CA ILE A 112 -0.14 1.74 -33.48
C ILE A 112 0.59 0.63 -32.68
N ASP A 113 1.71 0.13 -33.21
CA ASP A 113 2.52 -0.89 -32.52
C ASP A 113 3.22 -0.30 -31.29
N ILE A 114 3.17 -1.00 -30.15
CA ILE A 114 3.87 -0.58 -28.93
C ILE A 114 4.95 -1.59 -28.60
N GLN A 115 6.16 -1.09 -28.38
CA GLN A 115 7.24 -1.88 -27.81
C GLN A 115 7.76 -1.24 -26.52
N VAL A 116 7.55 -1.90 -25.39
CA VAL A 116 8.11 -1.46 -24.11
C VAL A 116 9.56 -1.92 -23.98
N ILE A 117 10.45 -0.98 -23.62
CA ILE A 117 11.87 -1.20 -23.37
C ILE A 117 12.12 -0.94 -21.87
N PRO A 118 12.24 -2.00 -21.05
CA PRO A 118 12.47 -1.84 -19.62
C PRO A 118 13.88 -1.35 -19.33
N SER A 119 14.05 -0.73 -18.16
CA SER A 119 15.34 -0.37 -17.54
C SER A 119 15.23 -0.59 -16.03
N VAL A 120 16.35 -0.46 -15.31
CA VAL A 120 16.41 -0.69 -13.86
C VAL A 120 15.44 0.26 -13.15
N SER A 121 14.51 -0.29 -12.37
CA SER A 121 13.54 0.52 -11.64
C SER A 121 14.14 1.08 -10.34
N PHE A 122 13.46 2.04 -9.73
CA PHE A 122 13.85 2.51 -8.39
C PHE A 122 13.77 1.39 -7.34
N ILE A 123 12.88 0.38 -7.55
CA ILE A 123 12.75 -0.78 -6.65
C ILE A 123 14.06 -1.57 -6.67
N ASP A 124 14.52 -1.93 -7.87
CA ASP A 124 15.78 -2.67 -8.04
C ASP A 124 16.96 -1.87 -7.45
N ALA A 125 16.99 -0.56 -7.74
CA ALA A 125 18.03 0.33 -7.23
C ALA A 125 18.04 0.33 -5.70
N VAL A 126 16.91 0.64 -5.04
CA VAL A 126 16.80 0.67 -3.57
C VAL A 126 17.22 -0.66 -2.96
N ILE A 127 16.73 -1.78 -3.50
CA ILE A 127 17.03 -3.13 -2.99
C ILE A 127 18.53 -3.45 -3.11
N CYS A 128 19.17 -3.09 -4.22
CA CYS A 128 20.62 -3.23 -4.39
C CYS A 128 21.41 -2.31 -3.45
N THR A 129 20.96 -1.08 -3.26
CA THR A 129 21.55 -0.08 -2.36
C THR A 129 21.57 -0.58 -0.92
N ILE A 130 20.47 -1.14 -0.43
CA ILE A 130 20.39 -1.71 0.94
C ILE A 130 20.89 -3.15 1.04
N LYS A 131 21.15 -3.81 -0.10
CA LYS A 131 21.62 -5.21 -0.21
C LYS A 131 20.70 -6.21 0.49
N LYS A 132 19.40 -6.08 0.28
CA LYS A 132 18.38 -6.97 0.87
C LYS A 132 17.72 -7.86 -0.19
N ASP A 133 17.14 -8.97 0.25
CA ASP A 133 16.41 -9.90 -0.61
C ASP A 133 14.92 -9.52 -0.63
N PRO A 134 14.36 -9.11 -1.78
CA PRO A 134 12.97 -8.67 -1.87
C PRO A 134 11.97 -9.83 -1.80
N THR A 135 12.41 -11.10 -1.88
CA THR A 135 11.50 -12.25 -1.88
C THR A 135 10.91 -12.55 -0.50
N LYS A 136 11.48 -11.98 0.57
CA LYS A 136 10.98 -12.10 1.94
C LYS A 136 9.86 -11.09 2.20
N LYS A 137 8.63 -11.40 1.74
CA LYS A 137 7.40 -10.64 2.05
C LYS A 137 7.58 -9.11 1.94
N LEU A 138 7.84 -8.62 0.72
CA LEU A 138 7.99 -7.19 0.47
C LEU A 138 6.65 -6.52 0.12
N TYR A 139 6.26 -5.49 0.87
CA TYR A 139 5.18 -4.58 0.54
C TYR A 139 5.76 -3.28 -0.03
N ILE A 140 5.33 -2.90 -1.23
CA ILE A 140 5.78 -1.68 -1.92
C ILE A 140 4.59 -0.75 -2.10
N THR A 141 4.79 0.52 -1.75
CA THR A 141 3.80 1.60 -1.94
C THR A 141 4.52 2.94 -2.10
N ASP A 142 3.79 3.99 -2.44
CA ASP A 142 4.21 5.38 -2.27
C ASP A 142 3.50 6.03 -1.08
N ILE A 143 3.93 7.23 -0.71
CA ILE A 143 3.40 7.99 0.43
C ILE A 143 1.94 8.43 0.28
N PHE A 144 1.42 8.55 -0.94
CA PHE A 144 0.05 8.99 -1.19
C PHE A 144 -0.94 7.83 -1.19
N ASN A 145 -0.48 6.63 -1.54
CA ASN A 145 -1.29 5.42 -1.65
C ASN A 145 -1.13 4.45 -0.46
N ILE A 146 -0.29 4.78 0.53
CA ILE A 146 -0.06 3.92 1.68
C ILE A 146 -1.35 3.71 2.50
N ASP A 147 -1.79 2.45 2.55
CA ASP A 147 -2.89 2.02 3.40
C ASP A 147 -2.37 1.55 4.77
N LYS A 148 -2.79 2.26 5.84
CA LYS A 148 -2.44 1.94 7.23
C LYS A 148 -2.83 0.51 7.62
N SER A 149 -3.91 -0.03 7.07
CA SER A 149 -4.37 -1.39 7.37
C SER A 149 -3.43 -2.47 6.83
N ARG A 150 -2.60 -2.13 5.84
CA ARG A 150 -1.65 -3.05 5.20
C ARG A 150 -0.25 -2.98 5.81
N ILE A 151 -0.01 -2.07 6.76
CA ILE A 151 1.25 -1.99 7.50
C ILE A 151 1.31 -3.17 8.46
N ASN A 152 2.11 -4.17 8.08
CA ASN A 152 2.37 -5.36 8.88
C ASN A 152 3.87 -5.45 9.17
N PRO A 153 4.29 -5.33 10.45
CA PRO A 153 5.69 -5.42 10.85
C PRO A 153 6.41 -6.72 10.46
N LEU A 154 5.69 -7.80 10.12
CA LEU A 154 6.29 -9.05 9.63
C LEU A 154 6.70 -9.01 8.15
N ASN A 155 6.37 -7.93 7.46
CA ASN A 155 6.74 -7.73 6.06
C ASN A 155 7.85 -6.68 5.98
N ASN A 156 8.74 -6.83 5.01
CA ASN A 156 9.58 -5.72 4.60
C ASN A 156 8.68 -4.68 3.93
N ILE A 157 8.88 -3.39 4.24
CA ILE A 157 8.07 -2.32 3.65
C ILE A 157 8.99 -1.33 2.95
N MET A 158 8.68 -1.03 1.70
CA MET A 158 9.30 0.04 0.93
C MET A 158 8.27 1.11 0.57
N ILE A 159 8.50 2.34 1.01
CA ILE A 159 7.65 3.49 0.72
C ILE A 159 8.45 4.49 -0.12
N SER A 160 8.01 4.76 -1.35
CA SER A 160 8.65 5.72 -2.24
C SER A 160 8.07 7.12 -2.09
N GLN A 161 8.75 8.08 -2.73
CA GLN A 161 8.29 9.46 -2.89
C GLN A 161 8.04 10.20 -1.57
N VAL A 162 8.92 10.06 -0.57
CA VAL A 162 8.80 10.85 0.67
C VAL A 162 9.42 12.23 0.45
N TYR A 163 8.60 13.14 -0.08
CA TYR A 163 9.04 14.44 -0.63
C TYR A 163 9.70 15.39 0.35
N ASP A 164 9.20 15.44 1.58
CA ASP A 164 9.57 16.44 2.54
C ASP A 164 9.45 15.90 3.98
N ARG A 165 9.91 16.73 4.92
CA ARG A 165 9.87 16.40 6.35
C ARG A 165 8.45 16.29 6.91
N PHE A 166 7.47 16.98 6.32
CA PHE A 166 6.09 16.90 6.78
C PHE A 166 5.51 15.52 6.45
N LYS A 167 5.68 15.06 5.21
CA LYS A 167 5.32 13.71 4.77
C LYS A 167 6.07 12.62 5.55
N ALA A 168 7.35 12.84 5.84
CA ALA A 168 8.11 11.94 6.71
C ALA A 168 7.53 11.85 8.13
N SER A 169 7.04 12.98 8.68
CA SER A 169 6.43 13.02 10.01
C SER A 169 5.08 12.29 10.04
N GLU A 170 4.23 12.47 9.04
CA GLU A 170 2.97 11.71 8.88
C GLU A 170 3.25 10.21 8.83
N LEU A 171 4.19 9.79 7.97
CA LEU A 171 4.57 8.39 7.83
C LEU A 171 5.15 7.82 9.14
N LYS A 172 6.00 8.58 9.82
CA LYS A 172 6.57 8.18 11.12
C LYS A 172 5.46 7.85 12.11
N LEU A 173 4.47 8.73 12.28
CA LEU A 173 3.37 8.50 13.22
C LEU A 173 2.57 7.24 12.83
N MET A 174 2.29 7.05 11.54
CA MET A 174 1.60 5.84 11.05
C MET A 174 2.37 4.55 11.36
N LEU A 175 3.71 4.59 11.26
CA LEU A 175 4.57 3.45 11.54
C LEU A 175 4.71 3.18 13.05
N MET A 176 4.81 4.23 13.88
CA MET A 176 4.93 4.11 15.34
C MET A 176 3.70 3.48 16.01
N ASP A 177 2.55 3.43 15.32
CA ASP A 177 1.38 2.68 15.77
C ASP A 177 1.58 1.15 15.71
N ARG A 178 2.56 0.67 14.93
CA ARG A 178 2.79 -0.76 14.64
C ARG A 178 4.19 -1.24 14.98
N TYR A 179 5.18 -0.37 14.88
CA TYR A 179 6.59 -0.65 15.16
C TYR A 179 7.01 0.00 16.47
N ASP A 180 7.99 -0.61 17.13
CA ASP A 180 8.71 0.02 18.23
C ASP A 180 9.34 1.35 17.79
N ASP A 181 9.37 2.33 18.68
CA ASP A 181 9.85 3.68 18.37
C ASP A 181 11.36 3.68 18.04
N GLU A 182 12.12 2.70 18.56
CA GLU A 182 13.53 2.47 18.28
C GLU A 182 13.79 1.57 17.06
N GLN A 183 12.74 1.18 16.33
CA GLN A 183 12.88 0.42 15.08
C GLN A 183 13.83 1.15 14.12
N GLU A 184 14.76 0.41 13.53
CA GLU A 184 15.63 0.96 12.51
C GLU A 184 14.93 1.03 11.16
N ILE A 185 15.08 2.19 10.52
CA ILE A 185 14.61 2.46 9.18
C ILE A 185 15.77 2.95 8.33
N TYR A 186 15.69 2.70 7.03
CA TYR A 186 16.64 3.20 6.05
C TYR A 186 15.97 4.35 5.31
N ILE A 187 16.62 5.51 5.31
CA ILE A 187 16.30 6.64 4.42
C ILE A 187 17.26 6.54 3.25
N ILE A 188 16.73 6.27 2.06
CA ILE A 188 17.49 6.13 0.83
C ILE A 188 17.18 7.30 -0.08
N THR A 189 18.20 8.02 -0.54
CA THR A 189 18.06 9.13 -1.49
C THR A 189 18.81 8.82 -2.77
N SER A 190 18.19 9.10 -3.93
CA SER A 190 18.82 8.98 -5.25
C SER A 190 19.40 7.58 -5.53
N ALA A 191 18.69 6.52 -5.13
CA ALA A 191 19.12 5.14 -5.34
C ALA A 191 19.41 4.87 -6.83
N GLY A 192 20.58 4.31 -7.13
CA GLY A 192 21.04 4.06 -8.51
C GLY A 192 21.55 5.30 -9.25
N GLY A 193 21.59 6.47 -8.61
CA GLY A 193 22.19 7.70 -9.13
C GLY A 193 23.58 7.97 -8.54
N LYS A 194 24.24 9.04 -9.00
CA LYS A 194 25.58 9.43 -8.48
C LYS A 194 25.58 9.91 -7.04
N ASP A 195 24.50 10.54 -6.61
CA ASP A 195 24.33 11.08 -5.26
C ASP A 195 23.59 10.09 -4.34
N GLU A 196 23.69 8.78 -4.62
CA GLU A 196 23.11 7.73 -3.78
C GLU A 196 23.60 7.87 -2.34
N LYS A 197 22.66 7.96 -1.40
CA LYS A 197 22.96 7.92 0.03
C LYS A 197 21.97 7.01 0.74
N VAL A 198 22.49 6.29 1.75
CA VAL A 198 21.68 5.52 2.69
C VAL A 198 22.01 6.00 4.09
N LYS A 199 20.98 6.34 4.84
CA LYS A 199 21.09 6.67 6.26
C LYS A 199 20.19 5.74 7.05
N THR A 200 20.77 4.99 7.96
CA THR A 200 20.00 4.22 8.95
C THR A 200 19.69 5.13 10.13
N VAL A 201 18.42 5.28 10.48
CA VAL A 201 17.98 6.07 11.63
C VAL A 201 16.96 5.29 12.44
N LYS A 202 16.77 5.69 13.69
CA LYS A 202 15.66 5.21 14.53
C LYS A 202 14.36 5.82 14.04
N LEU A 203 13.24 5.08 14.11
CA LEU A 203 11.94 5.51 13.61
C LEU A 203 11.52 6.85 14.21
N TYR A 204 11.68 7.04 15.52
CA TYR A 204 11.37 8.34 16.17
C TYR A 204 12.17 9.53 15.62
N LYS A 205 13.33 9.28 14.99
CA LYS A 205 14.22 10.30 14.38
C LYS A 205 13.95 10.57 12.90
N MET A 206 12.96 9.90 12.30
CA MET A 206 12.71 9.97 10.86
C MET A 206 12.58 11.41 10.35
N ASP A 207 11.79 12.25 11.01
CA ASP A 207 11.53 13.64 10.59
C ASP A 207 12.51 14.69 11.16
N TYR A 208 13.65 14.25 11.71
CA TYR A 208 14.67 15.18 12.24
C TYR A 208 15.30 16.03 11.12
N SER A 209 15.79 17.22 11.47
CA SER A 209 16.22 18.24 10.52
C SER A 209 17.50 17.91 9.76
N ASP A 210 18.28 16.94 10.23
CA ASP A 210 19.50 16.44 9.58
C ASP A 210 19.22 15.35 8.53
N ASN A 211 17.95 15.08 8.24
CA ASN A 211 17.52 14.20 7.16
C ASN A 211 17.05 15.03 5.96
N GLU A 212 17.56 14.68 4.77
CA GLU A 212 17.21 15.30 3.51
C GLU A 212 16.10 14.50 2.82
N TYR A 213 15.07 15.20 2.36
CA TYR A 213 13.90 14.62 1.70
C TYR A 213 13.69 15.25 0.34
N SER A 214 13.25 14.44 -0.62
CA SER A 214 12.96 14.85 -1.99
C SER A 214 12.04 13.83 -2.66
N HIS A 215 11.63 14.11 -3.89
CA HIS A 215 10.89 13.14 -4.70
C HIS A 215 11.66 11.83 -5.00
N LEU A 216 12.99 11.82 -4.80
CA LEU A 216 13.85 10.64 -4.95
C LEU A 216 14.13 9.94 -3.61
N THR A 217 13.46 10.33 -2.54
CA THR A 217 13.63 9.70 -1.22
C THR A 217 12.66 8.53 -1.07
N SER A 218 13.22 7.37 -0.73
CA SER A 218 12.49 6.16 -0.36
C SER A 218 12.83 5.75 1.07
N ILE A 219 11.86 5.15 1.74
CA ILE A 219 12.00 4.60 3.09
C ILE A 219 11.90 3.08 2.98
N PHE A 220 12.84 2.38 3.61
CA PHE A 220 12.78 0.94 3.76
C PHE A 220 12.78 0.57 5.24
N ILE A 221 11.92 -0.37 5.61
CA ILE A 221 11.81 -0.90 6.97
C ILE A 221 11.82 -2.41 6.87
N GLU A 222 12.70 -3.05 7.63
CA GLU A 222 12.79 -4.50 7.62
C GLU A 222 11.63 -5.12 8.40
N SER A 223 11.27 -6.35 8.02
CA SER A 223 10.41 -7.17 8.85
C SER A 223 11.04 -7.39 10.22
N VAL A 224 10.25 -7.28 11.28
CA VAL A 224 10.61 -7.62 12.65
C VAL A 224 9.91 -8.90 13.08
N GLU A 225 10.51 -9.63 14.00
CA GLU A 225 9.85 -10.78 14.66
C GLU A 225 8.95 -10.27 15.79
N ASP A 226 9.42 -9.28 16.55
CA ASP A 226 8.70 -8.68 17.67
C ASP A 226 7.91 -7.45 17.20
N LYS A 227 6.60 -7.62 17.04
CA LYS A 227 5.68 -6.49 16.77
C LYS A 227 5.43 -5.71 18.06
N LYS A 228 5.16 -4.41 17.96
CA LYS A 228 4.76 -3.58 19.12
C LYS A 228 3.45 -4.07 19.76
N TYR A 229 2.51 -4.52 18.93
CA TYR A 229 1.24 -5.08 19.35
C TYR A 229 0.94 -6.36 18.57
N ASN A 230 0.36 -7.34 19.25
CA ASN A 230 -0.23 -8.52 18.61
C ASN A 230 -1.50 -8.14 17.84
N ASP A 231 -1.80 -8.88 16.78
CA ASP A 231 -3.03 -8.79 16.01
C ASP A 231 -3.96 -10.00 16.25
N ILE A 232 -5.13 -9.98 15.62
CA ILE A 232 -6.14 -11.04 15.80
C ILE A 232 -5.63 -12.41 15.33
N GLU A 233 -4.73 -12.45 14.35
CA GLU A 233 -4.18 -13.71 13.86
C GLU A 233 -3.17 -14.29 14.85
N ASP A 234 -2.41 -13.45 15.55
CA ASP A 234 -1.57 -13.89 16.67
C ASP A 234 -2.43 -14.56 17.78
N LEU A 235 -3.57 -13.97 18.14
CA LEU A 235 -4.51 -14.54 19.12
C LEU A 235 -5.10 -15.87 18.65
N ARG A 236 -5.50 -15.97 17.38
CA ARG A 236 -5.98 -17.24 16.79
C ARG A 236 -4.89 -18.32 16.80
N ASN A 237 -3.65 -17.96 16.46
CA ASN A 237 -2.53 -18.89 16.47
C ASN A 237 -2.13 -19.33 17.88
N LEU A 238 -2.19 -18.43 18.86
CA LEU A 238 -2.04 -18.76 20.27
C LEU A 238 -3.07 -19.83 20.67
N LEU A 239 -4.34 -19.61 20.36
CA LEU A 239 -5.40 -20.55 20.71
C LEU A 239 -5.28 -21.90 19.99
N ARG A 240 -4.98 -21.90 18.69
CA ARG A 240 -4.67 -23.13 17.93
C ARG A 240 -3.53 -23.91 18.58
N THR A 241 -2.54 -23.21 19.14
CA THR A 241 -1.43 -23.83 19.88
C THR A 241 -1.90 -24.40 21.22
N LEU A 242 -2.67 -23.65 22.00
CA LEU A 242 -3.23 -24.08 23.30
C LEU A 242 -4.14 -25.32 23.15
N ARG A 243 -4.87 -25.43 22.04
CA ARG A 243 -5.76 -26.58 21.77
C ARG A 243 -5.11 -27.66 20.90
N GLY A 244 -3.97 -27.38 20.28
CA GLY A 244 -3.23 -28.30 19.41
C GLY A 244 -2.63 -29.49 20.16
N LYS A 245 -2.02 -30.45 19.44
CA LYS A 245 -1.55 -31.73 20.01
C LYS A 245 -0.77 -31.60 21.33
N ASN A 246 0.14 -30.63 21.44
CA ASN A 246 0.97 -30.40 22.62
C ASN A 246 0.46 -29.27 23.53
N GLY A 247 -0.73 -28.75 23.29
CA GLY A 247 -1.32 -27.66 24.04
C GLY A 247 -1.87 -28.06 25.42
N CYS A 248 -2.47 -27.09 26.10
CA CYS A 248 -2.97 -27.16 27.46
C CYS A 248 -4.12 -28.20 27.62
N PRO A 249 -4.06 -29.08 28.64
CA PRO A 249 -5.12 -30.06 28.91
C PRO A 249 -6.47 -29.44 29.30
N TRP A 250 -6.48 -28.25 29.89
CA TRP A 250 -7.71 -27.57 30.28
C TRP A 250 -8.43 -27.03 29.05
N ASP A 251 -7.73 -26.32 28.17
CA ASP A 251 -8.29 -25.76 26.94
C ASP A 251 -8.90 -26.85 26.08
N LYS A 252 -8.17 -27.94 25.82
CA LYS A 252 -8.64 -29.08 25.01
C LYS A 252 -9.94 -29.73 25.51
N LYS A 253 -10.20 -29.68 26.81
CA LYS A 253 -11.40 -30.29 27.41
C LYS A 253 -12.65 -29.43 27.24
N GLN A 254 -12.50 -28.14 26.91
CA GLN A 254 -13.63 -27.25 26.76
C GLN A 254 -14.44 -27.55 25.50
N ASP A 255 -15.75 -27.33 25.60
CA ASP A 255 -16.72 -27.39 24.52
C ASP A 255 -17.66 -26.18 24.58
N PHE A 256 -18.59 -26.06 23.62
CA PHE A 256 -19.52 -24.93 23.59
C PHE A 256 -20.32 -24.76 24.89
N SER A 257 -20.69 -25.86 25.56
CA SER A 257 -21.50 -25.80 26.77
C SER A 257 -20.67 -25.34 27.97
N SER A 258 -19.43 -25.80 28.08
CA SER A 258 -18.54 -25.40 29.17
C SER A 258 -18.10 -23.93 29.07
N MET A 259 -18.01 -23.39 27.85
CA MET A 259 -17.62 -21.98 27.61
C MET A 259 -18.72 -20.96 27.90
N VAL A 260 -20.00 -21.35 27.94
CA VAL A 260 -21.13 -20.41 28.16
C VAL A 260 -20.98 -19.59 29.45
N LYS A 261 -20.44 -20.19 30.52
CA LYS A 261 -20.29 -19.48 31.79
C LYS A 261 -19.22 -18.39 31.72
N TYR A 262 -18.11 -18.67 31.03
CA TYR A 262 -16.98 -17.74 30.90
C TYR A 262 -17.39 -16.54 30.06
N VAL A 263 -17.98 -16.75 28.89
CA VAL A 263 -18.56 -15.66 28.06
C VAL A 263 -19.50 -14.74 28.86
N LYS A 264 -20.29 -15.27 29.78
CA LYS A 264 -21.20 -14.47 30.61
C LYS A 264 -20.47 -13.72 31.73
N GLU A 265 -19.44 -14.34 32.31
CA GLU A 265 -18.59 -13.77 33.34
C GLU A 265 -17.86 -12.56 32.79
N GLU A 266 -17.07 -12.74 31.72
CA GLU A 266 -16.31 -11.67 31.08
C GLU A 266 -17.21 -10.53 30.56
N ALA A 267 -18.40 -10.87 30.02
CA ALA A 267 -19.35 -9.85 29.58
C ALA A 267 -19.93 -9.01 30.73
N ASN A 268 -20.08 -9.59 31.93
CA ASN A 268 -20.49 -8.84 33.12
C ASN A 268 -19.33 -8.01 33.65
N GLU A 269 -18.09 -8.54 33.64
CA GLU A 269 -16.91 -7.81 34.10
C GLU A 269 -16.60 -6.59 33.22
N VAL A 270 -16.77 -6.71 31.89
CA VAL A 270 -16.77 -5.54 30.98
C VAL A 270 -17.82 -4.50 31.41
N ALA A 271 -19.05 -4.93 31.71
CA ALA A 271 -20.11 -4.02 32.12
C ALA A 271 -19.80 -3.34 33.46
N ASP A 272 -19.25 -4.09 34.42
CA ASP A 272 -18.86 -3.58 35.73
C ASP A 272 -17.70 -2.58 35.63
N ALA A 273 -16.69 -2.86 34.80
CA ALA A 273 -15.59 -1.93 34.52
C ALA A 273 -16.11 -0.59 33.96
N ILE A 274 -17.05 -0.64 33.01
CA ILE A 274 -17.71 0.57 32.47
C ILE A 274 -18.47 1.32 33.57
N ASN A 275 -19.29 0.61 34.35
CA ASN A 275 -20.10 1.22 35.42
C ASN A 275 -19.24 1.92 36.47
N ASN A 276 -18.04 1.39 36.73
CA ASN A 276 -17.09 1.93 37.69
C ASN A 276 -16.13 2.98 37.10
N ASN A 277 -16.19 3.26 35.78
CA ASN A 277 -15.22 4.09 35.05
C ASN A 277 -13.76 3.61 35.22
N ASP A 278 -13.56 2.30 35.31
CA ASP A 278 -12.24 1.69 35.43
C ASP A 278 -11.68 1.35 34.05
N MET A 279 -10.91 2.28 33.48
CA MET A 279 -10.41 2.15 32.10
C MET A 279 -9.30 1.11 31.95
N ASP A 280 -8.50 0.91 32.99
CA ASP A 280 -7.44 -0.10 32.97
C ASP A 280 -8.05 -1.49 33.03
N ASN A 281 -9.03 -1.71 33.92
CA ASN A 281 -9.76 -2.97 33.97
C ASN A 281 -10.56 -3.20 32.67
N LEU A 282 -11.22 -2.17 32.13
CA LEU A 282 -11.96 -2.29 30.87
C LEU A 282 -11.10 -2.83 29.71
N LEU A 283 -9.83 -2.44 29.64
CA LEU A 283 -8.91 -2.96 28.63
C LEU A 283 -8.68 -4.48 28.78
N GLU A 284 -8.49 -4.94 30.02
CA GLU A 284 -8.30 -6.35 30.37
C GLU A 284 -9.56 -7.18 30.04
N GLU A 285 -10.72 -6.77 30.55
CA GLU A 285 -11.97 -7.52 30.38
C GLU A 285 -12.44 -7.57 28.91
N LEU A 286 -12.18 -6.52 28.13
CA LEU A 286 -12.44 -6.55 26.68
C LEU A 286 -11.55 -7.56 25.97
N GLY A 287 -10.32 -7.75 26.45
CA GLY A 287 -9.38 -8.76 25.97
C GLY A 287 -9.86 -10.17 26.29
N ASP A 288 -10.33 -10.41 27.50
CA ASP A 288 -10.82 -11.72 27.93
C ASP A 288 -12.12 -12.11 27.23
N LEU A 289 -13.07 -11.18 27.11
CA LEU A 289 -14.28 -11.40 26.30
C LEU A 289 -13.94 -11.68 24.82
N LEU A 290 -12.94 -10.99 24.25
CA LEU A 290 -12.46 -11.26 22.90
C LEU A 290 -11.83 -12.65 22.79
N PHE A 291 -11.04 -13.07 23.78
CA PHE A 291 -10.46 -14.43 23.85
C PHE A 291 -11.57 -15.48 23.83
N GLU A 292 -12.63 -15.31 24.62
CA GLU A 292 -13.79 -16.21 24.66
C GLU A 292 -14.50 -16.33 23.31
N ILE A 293 -14.68 -15.20 22.60
CA ILE A 293 -15.24 -15.20 21.23
C ILE A 293 -14.34 -16.00 20.29
N VAL A 294 -13.02 -15.73 20.29
CA VAL A 294 -12.05 -16.45 19.46
C VAL A 294 -12.05 -17.94 19.82
N PHE A 295 -12.17 -18.28 21.10
CA PHE A 295 -12.28 -19.66 21.60
C PHE A 295 -13.43 -20.42 20.94
N LEU A 296 -14.63 -19.85 20.98
CA LEU A 296 -15.83 -20.44 20.39
C LEU A 296 -15.70 -20.58 18.87
N THR A 297 -15.13 -19.59 18.19
CA THR A 297 -14.92 -19.69 16.73
C THR A 297 -13.92 -20.79 16.36
N ASN A 298 -12.82 -20.94 17.11
CA ASN A 298 -11.87 -22.03 16.87
C ASN A 298 -12.50 -23.41 17.15
N LEU A 299 -13.35 -23.54 18.18
CA LEU A 299 -14.15 -24.75 18.42
C LEU A 299 -15.09 -25.08 17.24
N ALA A 300 -15.69 -24.06 16.64
CA ALA A 300 -16.54 -24.23 15.46
C ALA A 300 -15.73 -24.63 14.23
N GLU A 301 -14.56 -24.03 14.02
CA GLU A 301 -13.60 -24.39 12.96
C GLU A 301 -13.16 -25.85 13.10
N GLU A 302 -12.75 -26.29 14.30
CA GLU A 302 -12.36 -27.68 14.60
C GLU A 302 -13.45 -28.71 14.25
N LYS A 303 -14.72 -28.29 14.34
CA LYS A 303 -15.89 -29.12 14.05
C LYS A 303 -16.42 -28.94 12.62
N GLY A 304 -15.83 -28.05 11.82
CA GLY A 304 -16.28 -27.73 10.46
C GLY A 304 -17.67 -27.09 10.40
N ILE A 305 -18.04 -26.30 11.40
CA ILE A 305 -19.38 -25.67 11.51
C ILE A 305 -19.38 -24.29 10.83
N PHE A 306 -18.46 -23.41 11.23
CA PHE A 306 -18.21 -22.11 10.62
C PHE A 306 -16.81 -21.61 11.01
N SER A 307 -16.27 -20.64 10.27
CA SER A 307 -14.99 -19.99 10.55
C SER A 307 -15.12 -18.63 11.25
N PHE A 308 -14.01 -18.14 11.81
CA PHE A 308 -13.95 -16.76 12.32
C PHE A 308 -14.28 -15.73 11.24
N GLU A 309 -13.83 -15.95 10.01
CA GLU A 309 -14.12 -15.07 8.87
C GLU A 309 -15.63 -15.03 8.57
N GLU A 310 -16.35 -16.14 8.69
CA GLU A 310 -17.81 -16.17 8.51
C GLU A 310 -18.53 -15.39 9.62
N VAL A 311 -18.04 -15.44 10.87
CA VAL A 311 -18.58 -14.63 11.97
C VAL A 311 -18.37 -13.13 11.71
N VAL A 312 -17.17 -12.74 11.25
CA VAL A 312 -16.83 -11.35 10.91
C VAL A 312 -17.66 -10.87 9.71
N ASP A 313 -17.75 -11.65 8.65
CA ASP A 313 -18.54 -11.31 7.46
C ASP A 313 -20.02 -11.08 7.81
N GLU A 314 -20.61 -11.95 8.65
CA GLU A 314 -22.00 -11.82 9.03
C GLU A 314 -22.27 -10.57 9.88
N ILE A 315 -21.39 -10.23 10.84
CA ILE A 315 -21.55 -9.00 11.61
C ILE A 315 -21.32 -7.75 10.75
N VAL A 316 -20.35 -7.75 9.83
CA VAL A 316 -20.08 -6.62 8.93
C VAL A 316 -21.27 -6.39 8.00
N LYS A 317 -21.77 -7.42 7.31
CA LYS A 317 -22.96 -7.31 6.44
C LYS A 317 -24.18 -6.80 7.20
N LYS A 318 -24.37 -7.30 8.42
CA LYS A 318 -25.46 -6.85 9.31
C LYS A 318 -25.29 -5.39 9.71
N MET A 319 -24.08 -4.94 10.04
CA MET A 319 -23.83 -3.55 10.43
C MET A 319 -23.99 -2.60 9.24
N ILE A 320 -23.48 -2.95 8.05
CA ILE A 320 -23.67 -2.14 6.82
C ILE A 320 -25.16 -1.97 6.53
N ARG A 321 -25.92 -3.08 6.48
CA ARG A 321 -27.37 -3.07 6.22
C ARG A 321 -28.17 -2.24 7.22
N ARG A 322 -27.70 -2.16 8.48
CA ARG A 322 -28.36 -1.42 9.56
C ARG A 322 -27.96 0.06 9.63
N HIS A 323 -26.99 0.50 8.81
CA HIS A 323 -26.54 1.90 8.74
C HIS A 323 -26.60 2.46 7.30
N PRO A 324 -27.77 2.42 6.62
CA PRO A 324 -27.90 2.92 5.24
C PRO A 324 -27.59 4.43 5.13
N HIS A 325 -27.76 5.19 6.21
CA HIS A 325 -27.40 6.61 6.25
C HIS A 325 -25.90 6.86 6.19
N VAL A 326 -25.07 5.90 6.60
CA VAL A 326 -23.61 5.97 6.49
C VAL A 326 -23.13 5.43 5.14
N PHE A 327 -23.69 4.31 4.68
CA PHE A 327 -23.17 3.55 3.54
C PHE A 327 -23.93 3.74 2.22
N GLU A 328 -25.14 4.28 2.25
CA GLU A 328 -26.01 4.48 1.08
C GLU A 328 -26.46 5.95 0.92
N ASN A 329 -25.85 6.89 1.67
CA ASN A 329 -26.17 8.32 1.65
C ASN A 329 -27.68 8.62 1.83
N MET A 330 -28.38 7.80 2.61
CA MET A 330 -29.78 8.03 2.92
C MET A 330 -29.93 9.31 3.76
N ASP A 331 -30.74 10.26 3.29
CA ASP A 331 -31.08 11.45 4.08
C ASP A 331 -31.96 11.03 5.28
N ILE A 332 -31.41 11.25 6.47
CA ILE A 332 -32.07 10.97 7.75
C ILE A 332 -32.50 12.24 8.48
N SER A 333 -32.48 13.39 7.82
CA SER A 333 -32.94 14.65 8.41
C SER A 333 -34.38 14.51 8.94
N GLY A 334 -34.54 14.66 10.26
CA GLY A 334 -35.83 14.54 10.94
C GLY A 334 -36.22 13.14 11.42
N LYS A 335 -35.37 12.11 11.27
CA LYS A 335 -35.57 10.76 11.85
C LYS A 335 -34.54 10.46 12.94
N ASN A 336 -34.94 9.77 14.00
CA ASN A 336 -33.99 9.20 14.97
C ASN A 336 -33.33 7.95 14.37
N VAL A 337 -32.00 7.86 14.45
CA VAL A 337 -31.22 6.69 14.00
C VAL A 337 -31.70 5.41 14.68
N GLU A 338 -32.14 5.51 15.94
CA GLU A 338 -32.67 4.38 16.70
C GLU A 338 -33.96 3.81 16.08
N ASP A 339 -34.84 4.67 15.57
CA ASP A 339 -36.10 4.25 14.95
C ASP A 339 -35.83 3.49 13.64
N ILE A 340 -34.92 4.01 12.81
CA ILE A 340 -34.46 3.35 11.57
C ILE A 340 -33.87 1.97 11.90
N TRP A 341 -33.08 1.89 12.98
CA TRP A 341 -32.47 0.65 13.42
C TRP A 341 -33.51 -0.39 13.86
N GLN A 342 -34.55 0.03 14.57
CA GLN A 342 -35.64 -0.86 14.99
C GLN A 342 -36.51 -1.30 13.82
N GLU A 343 -36.81 -0.42 12.85
CA GLU A 343 -37.51 -0.76 11.62
C GLU A 343 -36.77 -1.86 10.84
N ILE A 344 -35.46 -1.69 10.61
CA ILE A 344 -34.62 -2.68 9.90
C ILE A 344 -34.56 -4.01 10.68
N LYS A 345 -34.41 -3.97 12.01
CA LYS A 345 -34.47 -5.18 12.86
C LYS A 345 -35.78 -5.93 12.73
N ASN A 346 -36.90 -5.22 12.64
CA ASN A 346 -38.22 -5.83 12.53
C ASN A 346 -38.40 -6.51 11.18
N ILE A 347 -37.88 -5.91 10.09
CA ILE A 347 -37.87 -6.51 8.75
C ILE A 347 -37.00 -7.78 8.73
N GLU A 348 -35.80 -7.74 9.32
CA GLU A 348 -34.88 -8.90 9.38
C GLU A 348 -35.43 -10.10 10.17
N LYS A 349 -36.31 -9.86 11.15
CA LYS A 349 -36.96 -10.91 11.95
C LYS A 349 -38.13 -11.58 11.23
N GLN A 350 -38.61 -11.02 10.13
CA GLN A 350 -39.63 -11.70 9.32
C GLN A 350 -38.98 -12.90 8.61
N PRO A 351 -39.60 -14.09 8.64
CA PRO A 351 -39.05 -15.25 7.96
C PRO A 351 -38.86 -14.92 6.48
N LYS A 352 -37.65 -15.13 5.97
CA LYS A 352 -37.41 -15.11 4.52
C LYS A 352 -38.26 -16.24 3.93
N ASN A 353 -39.40 -15.90 3.34
CA ASN A 353 -40.18 -16.85 2.55
C ASN A 353 -39.23 -17.43 1.48
N SER A 354 -39.02 -18.74 1.57
CA SER A 354 -38.12 -19.53 0.72
C SER A 354 -38.69 -19.71 -0.67
#